data_AF-A0A496QBU4-F1
#
_entry.id   AF-A0A496QBU4-F1
#
_cell.length_a   1.000
_cell.length_b   1.000
_cell.length_c   1.000
_cell.angle_alpha   90.00
_cell.angle_beta   90.00
_cell.angle_gamma   90.00
#
_symmetry.space_group_name_H-M   'P 1'
#
loop_
_entity.id
_entity.type
_entity.pdbx_description
1 polymer ?
#
loop_
_entity_poly.entity_id
_entity_poly.type
_entity_poly.pdbx_seq_one_letter_code
_entity_poly.pdbx_strand_id
1 'polypeptide(L)' 'YVPVDLYLAGCMPRPEAIISGFKGLMNKIDRGEADGWKRYQEHHEWYKQNQLKALGEVYIHDEFHE' A
#
# COMPACT_ATOMS: atom_id res chain seq x y z
N TYR A 1 -7.02 1.53 3.74
CA TYR A 1 -6.02 2.56 4.09
C TYR A 1 -4.66 1.92 4.27
N VAL A 2 -3.74 2.17 3.36
CA VAL A 2 -2.36 1.65 3.40
C VAL A 2 -1.43 2.73 2.84
N PRO A 3 -0.15 2.78 3.26
CA PRO A 3 0.81 3.67 2.63
C PRO A 3 1.04 3.25 1.18
N VAL A 4 1.24 4.25 0.32
CA VAL A 4 1.53 4.05 -1.10
C VAL A 4 2.87 4.69 -1.41
N ASP A 5 3.71 3.97 -2.16
CA ASP A 5 5.05 4.44 -2.53
C ASP A 5 5.06 5.20 -3.87
N LEU A 6 4.09 4.95 -4.75
CA LEU A 6 3.99 5.60 -6.05
C LEU A 6 2.52 5.68 -6.50
N TYR A 7 2.15 6.83 -7.06
CA TYR A 7 0.87 7.01 -7.76
C TYR A 7 1.10 7.20 -9.25
N LEU A 8 0.21 6.66 -10.06
CA LEU A 8 0.17 6.85 -11.51
C LEU A 8 -1.12 7.57 -11.90
N ALA A 9 -0.99 8.58 -12.75
CA ALA A 9 -2.14 9.28 -13.30
C ALA A 9 -2.75 8.50 -14.48
N GLY A 10 -4.07 8.54 -14.58
CA GLY A 10 -4.84 7.97 -15.68
C GLY A 10 -6.09 7.22 -15.20
N CYS A 11 -7.21 7.43 -15.88
CA CYS A 11 -8.37 6.55 -15.76
C CYS A 11 -8.17 5.41 -16.76
N MET A 12 -7.65 4.28 -16.26
CA MET A 12 -7.04 3.22 -17.07
C MET A 12 -5.73 3.71 -17.75
N PRO A 13 -4.61 3.77 -17.02
CA PRO A 13 -3.34 4.24 -17.58
C PRO A 13 -2.89 3.31 -18.72
N ARG A 14 -2.30 3.89 -19.77
CA ARG A 14 -1.72 3.10 -20.87
C ARG A 14 -0.59 2.20 -20.35
N PRO A 15 -0.34 1.03 -20.96
CA PRO A 15 0.70 0.11 -20.52
C PRO A 15 2.09 0.76 -20.35
N GLU A 16 2.44 1.71 -21.23
CA GLU A 16 3.72 2.43 -21.16
C GLU A 16 3.83 3.28 -19.90
N ALA A 17 2.72 3.86 -19.42
CA ALA A 17 2.70 4.61 -18.17
C ALA A 17 2.91 3.69 -16.95
N ILE A 18 2.39 2.45 -17.00
CA ILE A 18 2.63 1.44 -15.96
C ILE A 18 4.12 1.06 -15.93
N ILE A 19 4.72 0.80 -17.10
CA ILE A 19 6.15 0.47 -17.21
C ILE A 19 7.02 1.62 -16.68
N SER A 20 6.68 2.86 -17.04
CA SER A 20 7.36 4.06 -16.51
C SER A 20 7.22 4.14 -14.99
N GLY A 21 6.05 3.80 -14.45
CA GLY A 21 5.81 3.70 -13.01
C GLY A 21 6.73 2.71 -12.33
N PHE A 22 6.88 1.50 -12.89
CA PHE A 22 7.81 0.51 -12.34
C PHE A 22 9.26 1.01 -12.35
N LYS A 23 9.71 1.66 -13.42
CA LYS A 23 11.03 2.28 -13.47
C LYS A 23 11.20 3.36 -12.39
N GLY A 24 10.17 4.17 -12.18
CA GLY A 24 10.14 5.16 -11.09
C GLY A 24 10.25 4.50 -9.71
N LEU A 25 9.51 3.41 -9.48
CA LEU A 25 9.56 2.68 -8.22
C LEU A 25 10.94 2.05 -7.96
N MET A 26 11.55 1.41 -8.97
CA MET A 26 12.92 0.88 -8.88
C MET A 26 13.91 1.97 -8.47
N ASN A 27 13.86 3.14 -9.12
CA ASN A 27 14.73 4.26 -8.77
C ASN A 27 14.50 4.79 -7.34
N LYS A 28 13.27 4.70 -6.80
CA LYS A 28 13.00 5.07 -5.40
C LYS A 28 13.55 4.04 -4.42
N ILE A 29 13.47 2.75 -4.76
CA ILE A 29 14.08 1.67 -3.98
C ILE A 29 15.59 1.86 -3.89
N ASP A 30 16.25 2.10 -5.03
CA ASP A 30 17.71 2.30 -5.08
C ASP A 30 18.18 3.49 -4.23
N ARG A 31 17.34 4.54 -4.13
CA ARG A 31 17.60 5.72 -3.28
C ARG A 31 17.18 5.54 -1.81
N GLY A 32 16.54 4.42 -1.46
CA GLY A 32 16.00 4.18 -0.11
C GLY A 32 14.76 5.00 0.23
N GLU A 33 14.08 5.56 -0.77
CA GLU A 33 12.88 6.40 -0.63
C GLU A 33 11.56 5.59 -0.70
N ALA A 34 11.63 4.30 -1.01
CA ALA A 34 10.48 3.39 -1.00
C ALA A 34 10.30 2.79 0.41
N ASP A 35 9.69 3.58 1.30
CA ASP A 35 9.62 3.32 2.74
C ASP A 35 8.21 2.97 3.25
N GLY A 36 7.26 2.67 2.35
CA GLY A 36 5.87 2.38 2.71
C GLY A 36 5.72 1.32 3.79
N TRP A 37 6.57 0.28 3.78
CA TRP A 37 6.56 -0.74 4.82
C TRP A 37 6.96 -0.22 6.21
N LYS A 38 7.94 0.71 6.29
CA LYS A 38 8.35 1.34 7.55
C LYS A 38 7.23 2.20 8.10
N ARG A 39 6.65 3.05 7.23
CA ARG A 39 5.49 3.88 7.58
C ARG A 39 4.32 3.03 8.07
N TYR A 40 4.07 1.88 7.44
CA TYR A 40 3.05 0.94 7.88
C TYR A 40 3.34 0.40 9.29
N GLN A 41 4.58 -0.01 9.56
CA GLN A 41 4.99 -0.53 10.86
C GLN A 41 4.92 0.54 11.96
N GLU A 42 5.44 1.74 11.70
CA GLU A 42 5.46 2.86 12.64
C GLU A 42 4.07 3.38 12.98
N HIS A 43 3.14 3.32 12.02
CA HIS A 43 1.76 3.81 12.17
C HIS A 43 0.73 2.68 12.11
N HIS A 44 1.10 1.46 12.53
CA HIS A 44 0.27 0.26 12.42
C HIS A 44 -1.15 0.48 12.98
N GLU A 45 -1.25 1.02 14.20
CA GLU A 45 -2.55 1.26 14.83
C GLU A 45 -3.40 2.29 14.09
N TRP A 46 -2.79 3.32 13.51
CA TRP A 46 -3.54 4.28 12.71
C TRP A 46 -4.15 3.58 11.49
N TYR A 47 -3.38 2.78 10.76
CA TYR A 47 -3.90 2.04 9.60
C TYR A 47 -4.99 1.05 10.01
N LYS A 48 -4.77 0.26 11.08
CA LYS A 48 -5.73 -0.72 11.59
C LYS A 48 -7.07 -0.07 11.96
N GLN A 49 -7.04 1.03 12.71
CA GLN A 49 -8.25 1.74 13.12
C GLN A 49 -9.02 2.31 11.92
N ASN A 50 -8.33 2.85 10.91
CA ASN A 50 -8.98 3.33 9.71
C ASN A 50 -9.59 2.20 8.87
N GLN A 51 -8.94 1.04 8.82
CA GLN A 51 -9.48 -0.15 8.14
C GLN A 51 -10.74 -0.66 8.84
N LEU A 52 -10.72 -0.79 10.17
CA LEU A 52 -11.89 -1.17 10.97
C LEU A 52 -13.06 -0.19 10.81
N LYS A 53 -12.79 1.12 10.75
CA LYS A 53 -13.84 2.12 10.54
C LYS A 53 -14.50 2.05 9.16
N ALA A 54 -13.74 1.71 8.12
CA ALA A 54 -14.28 1.67 6.76
C ALA A 54 -14.94 0.35 6.40
N LEU A 55 -14.42 -0.77 6.90
CA LEU A 55 -14.87 -2.11 6.50
C LEU A 55 -15.50 -2.91 7.65
N GLY A 56 -15.30 -2.50 8.90
CA GLY A 56 -15.64 -3.31 10.07
C GLY A 56 -14.60 -4.40 10.34
N GLU A 57 -14.98 -5.36 11.18
CA GLU A 57 -14.19 -6.57 11.38
C GLU A 57 -14.34 -7.48 10.15
N VAL A 58 -13.20 -7.80 9.52
CA VAL A 58 -13.13 -8.61 8.30
C VAL A 58 -12.33 -9.89 8.50
N TYR A 59 -11.98 -10.21 9.74
CA TYR A 59 -11.32 -11.48 10.05
C TYR A 59 -12.26 -12.62 9.66
N ILE A 60 -11.72 -13.60 8.95
CA ILE A 60 -12.41 -14.86 8.73
C ILE A 60 -12.35 -15.58 10.06
N HIS A 61 -13.49 -15.70 10.75
CA HIS A 61 -13.61 -16.58 11.91
C HIS A 61 -13.62 -18.02 11.40
N ASP A 62 -12.43 -18.57 11.19
CA ASP A 62 -12.23 -20.00 10.96
C ASP A 62 -11.52 -20.64 12.15
N GLU A 63 -11.52 -21.97 12.16
CA GLU A 63 -11.00 -22.82 13.24
C GLU A 63 -9.50 -22.63 13.52
N PHE A 64 -8.78 -21.87 12.69
CA PHE A 64 -7.33 -21.65 12.79
C PHE A 64 -6.94 -20.22 13.17
N HIS A 65 -7.90 -19.30 13.25
CA HIS A 65 -7.67 -17.87 13.51
C HIS A 65 -8.59 -17.35 14.64
N GLU A 66 -8.66 -18.08 15.77
CA GLU A 66 -9.15 -17.57 17.06
C GLU A 66 -8.11 -16.69 17.78
#